data_AF-Q4CLK4-F1
#
_entry.id   AF-Q4CLK4-F1
#
_cell.length_a   1.000
_cell.length_b   1.000
_cell.length_c   1.000
_cell.angle_alpha   90.00
_cell.angle_beta   90.00
_cell.angle_gamma   90.00
#
_symmetry.space_group_name_H-M   'P 1'
#
loop_
_entity.id
_entity.type
_entity.pdbx_description
1 polymer ?
#
loop_
_entity_poly.entity_id
_entity_poly.type
_entity_poly.pdbx_seq_one_letter_code
_entity_poly.pdbx_strand_id
1 'polypeptide(L)'
;MRLLLSVPLSVCEAHGAVKRLLHSDLYNTFFTCDPKGSHLGSGGGTSWLLERCYQSERNDSVTTEDDDDFEGWLLREQRIIIHSGGQSRRLPSYGPCGKLLLPVPVFRWSRGQTCDQTLLDLQMPLYEEVMRRAPSHLRTLVSCGDVLILLNQPLPPAPEEADVVCYAVREEVDRLRNHGVFFLSHEAPDELDMMLQKPSIREIHEYTANRRCVMDIGLWLLSDRAV
;
A
#
# COMPACT_ATOMS: atom_id res chain seq x y z
N MET A 1 -7.80 -12.32 -6.01
CA MET A 1 -6.97 -11.24 -5.45
C MET A 1 -6.54 -10.37 -6.60
N ARG A 2 -6.75 -9.07 -6.47
CA ARG A 2 -6.51 -8.07 -7.50
C ARG A 2 -5.40 -7.13 -7.08
N LEU A 3 -4.53 -6.76 -8.01
CA LEU A 3 -3.47 -5.76 -7.78
C LEU A 3 -3.90 -4.44 -8.43
N LEU A 4 -3.99 -3.39 -7.63
CA LEU A 4 -4.39 -2.05 -8.05
C LEU A 4 -3.20 -1.12 -7.88
N LEU A 5 -2.76 -0.46 -8.95
CA LEU A 5 -1.58 0.40 -8.92
C LEU A 5 -1.92 1.83 -9.29
N SER A 6 -1.56 2.78 -8.42
CA SER A 6 -1.44 4.18 -8.82
C SER A 6 -0.05 4.40 -9.42
N VAL A 7 0.01 4.79 -10.68
CA VAL A 7 1.25 4.98 -11.43
C VAL A 7 1.38 6.42 -11.97
N PRO A 8 2.60 6.86 -12.31
CA PRO A 8 2.78 8.15 -12.99
C PRO A 8 2.04 8.21 -14.33
N LEU A 9 1.66 9.42 -14.78
CA LEU A 9 0.96 9.63 -16.04
C LEU A 9 1.71 9.01 -17.24
N SER A 10 3.03 9.18 -17.29
CA SER A 10 3.91 8.58 -18.32
C SER A 10 3.83 7.06 -18.38
N VAL A 11 3.66 6.40 -17.24
CA VAL A 11 3.48 4.94 -17.16
C VAL A 11 2.09 4.55 -17.63
N CYS A 12 1.06 5.33 -17.26
CA CYS A 12 -0.31 5.13 -17.73
C CYS A 12 -0.43 5.29 -19.25
N GLU A 13 0.26 6.27 -19.84
CA GLU A 13 0.30 6.51 -21.30
C GLU A 13 1.07 5.39 -22.05
N ALA A 14 2.05 4.74 -21.41
CA ALA A 14 2.84 3.64 -21.96
C ALA A 14 2.22 2.23 -21.73
N HIS A 15 0.89 2.15 -21.59
CA HIS A 15 0.12 0.99 -21.12
C HIS A 15 0.60 -0.39 -21.64
N GLY A 16 0.86 -0.54 -22.94
CA GLY A 16 1.25 -1.82 -23.54
C GLY A 16 2.65 -2.33 -23.15
N ALA A 17 3.62 -1.43 -22.97
CA ALA A 17 4.97 -1.82 -22.53
C ALA A 17 4.99 -2.17 -21.03
N VAL A 18 4.20 -1.44 -20.25
CA VAL A 18 4.15 -1.54 -18.80
C VAL A 18 3.45 -2.81 -18.31
N LYS A 19 2.37 -3.25 -18.97
CA LYS A 19 1.67 -4.50 -18.60
C LYS A 19 2.61 -5.70 -18.50
N ARG A 20 3.53 -5.83 -19.46
CA ARG A 20 4.54 -6.90 -19.47
C ARG A 20 5.52 -6.79 -18.29
N LEU A 21 5.93 -5.58 -17.94
CA LEU A 21 6.89 -5.31 -16.86
C LEU A 21 6.27 -5.45 -15.46
N LEU A 22 4.96 -5.22 -15.33
CA LEU A 22 4.24 -5.41 -14.08
C LEU A 22 3.85 -6.87 -13.83
N HIS A 23 4.30 -7.80 -14.69
CA HIS A 23 3.88 -9.19 -14.66
C HIS A 23 2.36 -9.34 -14.53
N SER A 24 1.59 -8.58 -15.32
CA SER A 24 0.12 -8.54 -15.24
C SER A 24 -0.56 -9.89 -15.49
N ASP A 25 0.20 -10.88 -15.98
CA ASP A 25 -0.29 -12.24 -16.18
C ASP A 25 -0.25 -13.06 -14.88
N LEU A 26 0.59 -12.69 -13.91
CA LEU A 26 0.65 -13.29 -12.58
C LEU A 26 -0.43 -12.71 -11.66
N TYR A 27 -0.59 -11.38 -11.73
CA TYR A 27 -1.53 -10.64 -10.91
C TYR A 27 -2.59 -10.02 -11.79
N ASN A 28 -3.86 -10.30 -11.51
CA ASN A 28 -4.99 -9.64 -12.17
C ASN A 28 -4.92 -8.12 -11.91
N THR A 29 -4.16 -7.39 -12.72
CA THR A 29 -3.66 -6.05 -12.39
C THR A 29 -4.49 -4.97 -13.07
N PHE A 30 -4.97 -4.02 -12.28
CA PHE A 30 -5.53 -2.76 -12.73
C PHE A 30 -4.58 -1.63 -12.36
N PHE A 31 -4.35 -0.67 -13.25
CA PHE A 31 -3.56 0.50 -12.92
C PHE A 31 -4.11 1.75 -13.59
N THR A 32 -3.99 2.87 -12.89
CA THR A 32 -4.36 4.19 -13.39
C THR A 32 -3.45 5.25 -12.76
N CYS A 33 -3.61 6.49 -13.19
CA CYS A 33 -2.93 7.64 -12.59
C CYS A 33 -3.96 8.61 -12.02
N ASP A 34 -3.48 9.54 -11.19
CA ASP A 34 -4.27 10.71 -10.80
C ASP A 34 -4.77 11.45 -12.06
N PRO A 35 -5.92 12.14 -11.98
CA PRO A 35 -6.40 12.99 -13.06
C PRO A 35 -5.33 13.99 -13.50
N LYS A 36 -5.22 14.22 -14.80
CA LYS A 36 -4.23 15.16 -15.35
C LYS A 36 -4.38 16.53 -14.68
N GLY A 37 -3.27 17.06 -14.16
CA GLY A 37 -3.22 18.36 -13.48
C GLY A 37 -3.73 18.34 -12.04
N SER A 38 -4.13 17.19 -11.51
CA SER A 38 -4.52 17.01 -10.10
C SER A 38 -3.52 16.12 -9.37
N HIS A 39 -3.38 16.33 -8.07
CA HIS A 39 -2.64 15.46 -7.17
C HIS A 39 -3.54 15.10 -5.99
N LEU A 40 -4.14 13.91 -6.03
CA LEU A 40 -5.19 13.51 -5.10
C LEU A 40 -4.66 13.19 -3.70
N GLY A 41 -3.35 12.97 -3.59
CA GLY A 41 -2.74 12.46 -2.35
C GLY A 41 -3.03 10.97 -2.15
N SER A 42 -2.55 10.40 -1.04
CA SER A 42 -2.68 8.95 -0.79
C SER A 42 -4.14 8.53 -0.59
N GLY A 43 -4.89 9.24 0.27
CA GLY A 43 -6.30 8.93 0.52
C GLY A 43 -7.17 9.08 -0.72
N GLY A 44 -7.11 10.25 -1.37
CA GLY A 44 -7.85 10.50 -2.61
C GLY A 44 -7.44 9.56 -3.75
N GLY A 45 -6.15 9.19 -3.81
CA GLY A 45 -5.64 8.20 -4.76
C GLY A 45 -6.21 6.80 -4.51
N THR A 46 -6.37 6.39 -3.25
CA THR A 46 -7.01 5.11 -2.90
C THR A 46 -8.46 5.08 -3.38
N SER A 47 -9.25 6.10 -3.03
CA SER A 47 -10.66 6.19 -3.44
C SER A 47 -10.80 6.22 -4.97
N TRP A 48 -9.97 7.01 -5.64
CA TRP A 48 -9.96 7.12 -7.10
C TRP A 48 -9.63 5.78 -7.78
N LEU A 49 -8.62 5.07 -7.29
CA LEU A 49 -8.17 3.81 -7.86
C LEU A 49 -9.22 2.71 -7.70
N LEU A 50 -9.88 2.64 -6.54
CA LEU A 50 -11.00 1.73 -6.30
C LEU A 50 -12.19 2.04 -7.20
N GLU A 51 -12.61 3.31 -7.25
CA GLU A 51 -13.73 3.75 -8.10
C GLU A 51 -13.46 3.45 -9.59
N ARG A 52 -12.25 3.72 -10.07
CA ARG A 52 -11.88 3.47 -11.48
C ARG A 52 -11.82 1.99 -11.80
N CYS A 53 -11.34 1.16 -10.88
CA CYS A 53 -11.34 -0.29 -11.05
C CYS A 53 -12.77 -0.82 -11.12
N TYR A 54 -13.62 -0.41 -10.17
CA TYR A 54 -15.04 -0.77 -10.13
C TYR A 54 -15.77 -0.37 -11.42
N GLN A 55 -15.63 0.87 -11.87
CA GLN A 55 -16.22 1.35 -13.12
C GLN A 55 -15.73 0.56 -14.34
N SER A 56 -14.44 0.23 -14.40
CA SER A 56 -13.87 -0.55 -15.50
C SER A 56 -14.49 -1.94 -15.57
N GLU A 57 -14.59 -2.63 -14.45
CA GLU A 57 -15.14 -3.99 -14.38
C GLU A 57 -16.64 -4.03 -14.67
N ARG A 58 -17.38 -3.06 -14.14
CA ARG A 58 -18.81 -2.91 -14.39
C ARG A 58 -19.10 -2.69 -15.89
N ASN A 59 -18.30 -1.87 -16.56
CA ASN A 59 -18.43 -1.62 -18.00
C ASN A 59 -18.09 -2.86 -18.87
N ASP A 60 -17.18 -3.72 -18.39
CA ASP A 60 -16.82 -4.97 -19.08
C ASP A 60 -17.84 -6.09 -18.85
N SER A 61 -18.62 -6.02 -17.76
CA SER A 61 -19.67 -6.98 -17.45
C SER A 61 -20.91 -6.78 -18.31
N VAL A 62 -21.40 -7.85 -18.94
CA VAL A 62 -22.64 -7.84 -19.76
C VAL A 62 -23.91 -7.90 -18.89
N THR A 63 -23.77 -8.22 -17.60
CA THR A 63 -24.86 -8.46 -16.67
C THR A 63 -25.32 -7.15 -16.01
N THR A 64 -26.58 -6.78 -16.23
CA THR A 64 -27.25 -5.61 -15.64
C THR A 64 -28.02 -5.96 -14.37
N GLU A 65 -27.47 -6.79 -13.48
CA GLU A 65 -28.15 -7.10 -12.21
C GLU A 65 -27.86 -6.01 -11.17
N ASP A 66 -28.87 -5.71 -10.34
CA ASP A 66 -28.82 -4.72 -9.27
C ASP A 66 -27.83 -5.09 -8.13
N ASP A 67 -27.29 -6.31 -8.12
CA ASP A 67 -26.26 -6.83 -7.20
C ASP A 67 -24.82 -6.36 -7.52
N ASP A 68 -24.69 -5.26 -8.27
CA ASP A 68 -23.41 -4.68 -8.69
C ASP A 68 -23.14 -3.31 -8.06
N ASP A 69 -23.55 -3.10 -6.80
CA ASP A 69 -23.14 -1.92 -6.04
C ASP A 69 -21.66 -2.01 -5.61
N PHE A 70 -21.09 -0.88 -5.16
CA PHE A 70 -19.67 -0.81 -4.83
C PHE A 70 -19.31 -1.72 -3.64
N GLU A 71 -20.20 -1.84 -2.65
CA GLU A 71 -19.99 -2.68 -1.47
C GLU A 71 -19.98 -4.17 -1.84
N GLY A 72 -20.96 -4.62 -2.62
CA GLY A 72 -21.00 -5.96 -3.19
C GLY A 72 -19.77 -6.26 -4.03
N TRP A 73 -19.32 -5.32 -4.86
CA TRP A 73 -18.07 -5.45 -5.62
C TRP A 73 -16.84 -5.59 -4.72
N LEU A 74 -16.75 -4.79 -3.65
CA LEU A 74 -15.63 -4.82 -2.71
C LEU A 74 -15.54 -6.18 -2.01
N LEU A 75 -16.67 -6.76 -1.61
CA LEU A 75 -16.76 -8.07 -0.94
C LEU A 75 -16.28 -9.25 -1.81
N ARG A 76 -16.33 -9.15 -3.14
CA ARG A 76 -16.03 -10.28 -4.07
C ARG A 76 -14.62 -10.85 -3.90
N GLU A 77 -13.62 -10.00 -3.66
CA GLU A 77 -12.23 -10.46 -3.57
C GLU A 77 -11.30 -9.51 -2.80
N GLN A 78 -10.14 -10.03 -2.43
CA GLN A 78 -9.06 -9.23 -1.83
C GLN A 78 -8.36 -8.33 -2.85
N ARG A 79 -7.97 -7.13 -2.40
CA ARG A 79 -7.32 -6.11 -3.22
C ARG A 79 -6.04 -5.60 -2.55
N ILE A 80 -4.95 -5.55 -3.32
CA ILE A 80 -3.70 -4.91 -2.91
C ILE A 80 -3.58 -3.61 -3.71
N ILE A 81 -3.53 -2.48 -3.03
CA ILE A 81 -3.36 -1.14 -3.59
C ILE A 81 -1.92 -0.69 -3.33
N ILE A 82 -1.20 -0.32 -4.39
CA ILE A 82 0.15 0.23 -4.26
C ILE A 82 0.24 1.62 -4.91
N HIS A 83 0.54 2.62 -4.07
CA HIS A 83 0.70 4.01 -4.48
C HIS A 83 2.13 4.32 -4.96
N SER A 84 2.32 4.33 -6.29
CA SER A 84 3.61 4.60 -6.93
C SER A 84 3.63 5.88 -7.78
N GLY A 85 2.52 6.60 -7.94
CA GLY A 85 2.40 7.76 -8.83
C GLY A 85 3.08 9.05 -8.33
N GLY A 86 3.31 9.17 -7.02
CA GLY A 86 3.85 10.41 -6.45
C GLY A 86 5.32 10.69 -6.80
N GLN A 87 5.75 11.94 -6.72
CA GLN A 87 7.16 12.33 -6.87
C GLN A 87 7.96 11.84 -5.64
N SER A 88 8.65 10.70 -5.74
CA SER A 88 9.50 10.26 -4.61
C SER A 88 10.75 11.13 -4.53
N ARG A 89 10.95 11.80 -3.40
CA ARG A 89 12.24 12.42 -3.08
C ARG A 89 13.33 11.37 -2.82
N ARG A 90 12.95 10.14 -2.45
CA ARG A 90 13.85 9.03 -2.13
C ARG A 90 14.32 8.29 -3.39
N LEU A 91 13.45 8.17 -4.39
CA LEU A 91 13.74 7.53 -5.68
C LEU A 91 13.46 8.48 -6.87
N PRO A 92 14.16 9.63 -6.97
CA PRO A 92 13.88 10.62 -8.01
C PRO A 92 14.09 10.08 -9.42
N SER A 93 15.11 9.24 -9.63
CA SER A 93 15.46 8.68 -10.94
C SER A 93 14.36 7.76 -11.51
N TYR A 94 13.54 7.15 -10.64
CA TYR A 94 12.47 6.23 -11.03
C TYR A 94 11.07 6.85 -10.87
N GLY A 95 10.98 8.12 -10.47
CA GLY A 95 9.72 8.84 -10.38
C GLY A 95 8.93 8.85 -11.70
N PRO A 96 9.54 9.18 -12.85
CA PRO A 96 8.84 9.23 -14.13
C PRO A 96 8.50 7.85 -14.72
N CYS A 97 9.36 6.84 -14.54
CA CYS A 97 9.15 5.52 -15.12
C CYS A 97 8.42 4.53 -14.19
N GLY A 98 8.16 4.92 -12.94
CA GLY A 98 7.49 4.08 -11.95
C GLY A 98 8.49 3.46 -10.97
N LYS A 99 8.37 3.84 -9.69
CA LYS A 99 9.25 3.39 -8.60
C LYS A 99 9.22 1.86 -8.41
N LEU A 100 8.04 1.28 -8.62
CA LEU A 100 7.83 -0.17 -8.58
C LEU A 100 8.67 -0.93 -9.61
N LEU A 101 9.00 -0.30 -10.74
CA LEU A 101 9.81 -0.87 -11.80
C LEU A 101 11.32 -0.65 -11.61
N LEU A 102 11.73 -0.13 -10.44
CA LEU A 102 13.14 -0.05 -10.06
C LEU A 102 13.77 -1.45 -10.12
N PRO A 103 14.77 -1.71 -10.99
CA PRO A 103 15.49 -2.97 -10.99
C PRO A 103 16.29 -3.12 -9.69
N VAL A 104 16.17 -4.26 -9.03
CA VAL A 104 16.89 -4.53 -7.77
C VAL A 104 17.87 -5.70 -7.96
N PRO A 105 19.18 -5.50 -7.73
CA PRO A 105 20.16 -6.56 -7.85
C PRO A 105 19.85 -7.74 -6.94
N VAL A 106 20.24 -8.94 -7.37
CA VAL A 106 20.08 -10.16 -6.56
C VAL A 106 20.83 -10.05 -5.23
N PHE A 107 20.12 -10.31 -4.13
CA PHE A 107 20.74 -10.37 -2.81
C PHE A 107 21.53 -11.67 -2.64
N ARG A 108 22.83 -11.57 -2.30
CA ARG A 108 23.69 -12.74 -2.12
C ARG A 108 23.25 -13.71 -1.02
N TRP A 109 22.49 -13.20 -0.05
CA TRP A 109 22.00 -13.96 1.10
C TRP A 109 20.61 -14.57 0.90
N SER A 110 19.97 -14.38 -0.27
CA SER A 110 18.63 -14.91 -0.54
C SER A 110 18.62 -15.72 -1.85
N ARG A 111 17.79 -16.78 -1.89
CA ARG A 111 17.66 -17.69 -3.03
C ARG A 111 16.35 -17.44 -3.77
N GLY A 112 16.27 -17.88 -5.03
CA GLY A 112 15.03 -17.83 -5.84
C GLY A 112 14.77 -16.49 -6.54
N GLN A 113 15.75 -15.59 -6.55
CA GLN A 113 15.67 -14.29 -7.24
C GLN A 113 16.07 -14.42 -8.72
N THR A 114 15.55 -13.52 -9.55
CA THR A 114 15.92 -13.39 -10.96
C THR A 114 16.72 -12.09 -11.19
N CYS A 115 17.48 -12.04 -12.28
CA CYS A 115 18.32 -10.87 -12.60
C CYS A 115 17.52 -9.66 -13.13
N ASP A 116 16.27 -9.90 -13.54
CA ASP A 116 15.32 -8.91 -14.06
C ASP A 116 14.28 -8.47 -13.02
N GLN A 117 14.44 -8.86 -11.75
CA GLN A 117 13.50 -8.50 -10.69
C GLN A 117 13.44 -6.99 -10.41
N THR A 118 12.25 -6.55 -10.07
CA THR A 118 11.93 -5.17 -9.70
C THR A 118 11.63 -5.03 -8.21
N LEU A 119 11.47 -3.80 -7.74
CA LEU A 119 11.00 -3.52 -6.38
C LEU A 119 9.63 -4.15 -6.12
N LEU A 120 8.74 -4.16 -7.11
CA LEU A 120 7.44 -4.82 -7.01
C LEU A 120 7.60 -6.32 -6.73
N ASP A 121 8.42 -7.02 -7.52
CA ASP A 121 8.61 -8.48 -7.41
C ASP A 121 9.15 -8.89 -6.05
N LEU A 122 10.06 -8.08 -5.49
CA LEU A 122 10.60 -8.32 -4.15
C LEU A 122 9.59 -8.09 -3.03
N GLN A 123 8.62 -7.20 -3.26
CA GLN A 123 7.70 -6.73 -2.24
C GLN A 123 6.39 -7.54 -2.22
N MET A 124 5.94 -8.08 -3.36
CA MET A 124 4.70 -8.85 -3.50
C MET A 124 4.58 -10.05 -2.55
N PRO A 125 5.62 -10.88 -2.32
CA PRO A 125 5.51 -12.02 -1.41
C PRO A 125 5.08 -11.63 0.01
N LEU A 126 5.51 -10.47 0.51
CA LEU A 126 5.05 -9.97 1.80
C LEU A 126 3.56 -9.60 1.76
N TYR A 127 3.12 -8.90 0.72
CA TYR A 127 1.74 -8.45 0.61
C TYR A 127 0.77 -9.62 0.46
N GLU A 128 1.13 -10.63 -0.30
CA GLU A 128 0.38 -11.89 -0.39
C GLU A 128 0.28 -12.57 0.97
N GLU A 129 1.38 -12.65 1.72
CA GLU A 129 1.39 -13.27 3.05
C GLU A 129 0.52 -12.49 4.05
N VAL A 130 0.55 -11.16 4.01
CA VAL A 130 -0.35 -10.31 4.80
C VAL A 130 -1.81 -10.62 4.46
N MET A 131 -2.16 -10.64 3.16
CA MET A 131 -3.53 -10.90 2.71
C MET A 131 -4.00 -12.33 3.02
N ARG A 132 -3.11 -13.31 2.92
CA ARG A 132 -3.41 -14.72 3.25
C ARG A 132 -3.73 -14.91 4.73
N ARG A 133 -3.12 -14.10 5.60
CA ARG A 133 -3.33 -14.13 7.06
C ARG A 133 -4.38 -13.16 7.56
N ALA A 134 -4.86 -12.26 6.71
CA ALA A 134 -5.88 -11.30 7.05
C ALA A 134 -7.22 -12.00 7.36
N PRO A 135 -7.93 -11.59 8.43
CA PRO A 135 -9.33 -11.89 8.64
C PRO A 135 -10.20 -11.62 7.40
N SER A 136 -11.31 -12.34 7.27
CA SER A 136 -12.12 -12.32 6.04
C SER A 136 -12.76 -10.97 5.70
N HIS A 137 -12.94 -10.07 6.67
CA HIS A 137 -13.46 -8.71 6.46
C HIS A 137 -12.37 -7.70 6.10
N LEU A 138 -11.10 -8.02 6.32
CA LEU A 138 -9.94 -7.19 5.99
C LEU A 138 -9.44 -7.49 4.57
N ARG A 139 -10.13 -6.95 3.57
CA ARG A 139 -9.91 -7.29 2.15
C ARG A 139 -9.04 -6.32 1.38
N THR A 140 -8.74 -5.14 1.93
CA THR A 140 -8.01 -4.10 1.19
C THR A 140 -6.69 -3.75 1.87
N LEU A 141 -5.58 -4.12 1.23
CA LEU A 141 -4.24 -3.68 1.64
C LEU A 141 -3.87 -2.41 0.89
N VAL A 142 -3.38 -1.39 1.58
CA VAL A 142 -2.85 -0.17 0.98
C VAL A 142 -1.37 -0.07 1.34
N SER A 143 -0.54 0.12 0.33
CA SER A 143 0.89 0.33 0.51
C SER A 143 1.47 1.45 -0.37
N CYS A 144 2.68 1.90 -0.05
CA CYS A 144 3.45 2.83 -0.87
C CYS A 144 4.45 2.09 -1.79
N GLY A 145 4.72 2.69 -2.96
CA GLY A 145 5.53 2.08 -4.02
C GLY A 145 7.03 2.39 -3.99
N ASP A 146 7.55 3.01 -2.93
CA ASP A 146 9.00 3.30 -2.76
C ASP A 146 9.58 2.75 -1.45
N VAL A 147 9.03 1.64 -0.97
CA VAL A 147 9.54 0.92 0.20
C VAL A 147 9.85 -0.52 -0.16
N LEU A 148 10.87 -1.07 0.50
CA LEU A 148 11.14 -2.50 0.57
C LEU A 148 11.08 -2.91 2.03
N ILE A 149 10.09 -3.72 2.39
CA ILE A 149 9.87 -4.22 3.74
C ILE A 149 10.34 -5.68 3.78
N LEU A 150 11.38 -5.93 4.57
CA LEU A 150 11.91 -7.28 4.80
C LEU A 150 11.59 -7.72 6.22
N LEU A 151 11.00 -8.89 6.36
CA LEU A 151 10.70 -9.49 7.65
C LEU A 151 11.89 -10.29 8.17
N ASN A 152 12.30 -10.02 9.41
CA ASN A 152 13.27 -10.84 10.16
C ASN A 152 12.58 -11.84 11.11
N GLN A 153 11.25 -11.75 11.22
CA GLN A 153 10.41 -12.57 12.08
C GLN A 153 9.05 -12.77 11.40
N PRO A 154 8.29 -13.82 11.73
CA PRO A 154 6.95 -14.02 11.19
C PRO A 154 6.06 -12.80 11.42
N LEU A 155 5.16 -12.52 10.47
CA LEU A 155 4.15 -11.46 10.63
C LEU A 155 3.29 -11.74 11.88
N PRO A 156 2.99 -10.74 12.73
CA PRO A 156 1.99 -10.93 13.77
C PRO A 156 0.60 -11.18 13.15
N PRO A 157 -0.30 -11.90 13.84
CA PRO A 157 -1.68 -12.02 13.41
C PRO A 157 -2.37 -10.65 13.42
N ALA A 158 -3.20 -10.38 12.42
CA ALA A 158 -4.06 -9.18 12.43
C ALA A 158 -5.21 -9.38 13.43
N PRO A 159 -5.56 -8.36 14.24
CA PRO A 159 -6.69 -8.46 15.18
C PRO A 159 -8.03 -8.70 14.45
N GLU A 160 -8.82 -9.67 14.91
CA GLU A 160 -10.10 -10.02 14.28
C GLU A 160 -11.16 -8.92 14.37
N GLU A 161 -11.13 -8.11 15.42
CA GLU A 161 -12.13 -7.06 15.67
C GLU A 161 -11.76 -5.72 15.01
N ALA A 162 -10.55 -5.59 14.45
CA ALA A 162 -10.08 -4.33 13.90
C ALA A 162 -10.68 -4.05 12.52
N ASP A 163 -11.10 -2.79 12.31
CA ASP A 163 -11.49 -2.25 11.00
C ASP A 163 -10.28 -1.71 10.22
N VAL A 164 -9.24 -1.27 10.93
CA VAL A 164 -8.01 -0.73 10.35
C VAL A 164 -6.82 -1.28 11.11
N VAL A 165 -5.88 -1.89 10.39
CA VAL A 165 -4.63 -2.42 10.95
C VAL A 165 -3.46 -1.71 10.27
N CYS A 166 -2.68 -0.97 11.07
CA CYS A 166 -1.50 -0.26 10.60
C CYS A 166 -0.24 -1.01 11.02
N TYR A 167 0.69 -1.22 10.09
CA TYR A 167 1.98 -1.81 10.41
C TYR A 167 3.00 -0.71 10.69
N ALA A 168 3.86 -0.96 11.68
CA ALA A 168 4.82 0.02 12.15
C ALA A 168 6.13 -0.63 12.61
N VAL A 169 7.19 0.17 12.64
CA VAL A 169 8.50 -0.23 13.17
C VAL A 169 8.97 0.72 14.25
N ARG A 170 9.77 0.21 15.17
CA ARG A 170 10.44 1.03 16.19
C ARG A 170 11.66 1.70 15.55
N GLU A 171 11.74 3.02 15.67
CA GLU A 171 12.84 3.82 15.15
C GLU A 171 13.20 4.93 16.13
N GLU A 172 14.38 5.52 15.94
CA GLU A 172 14.86 6.66 16.72
C GLU A 172 14.09 7.94 16.39
N VAL A 173 13.94 8.83 17.37
CA VAL A 173 13.15 10.08 17.27
C VAL A 173 13.55 10.94 16.07
N ASP A 174 14.85 11.01 15.74
CA ASP A 174 15.35 11.80 14.62
C ASP A 174 14.87 11.32 13.25
N ARG A 175 14.54 10.04 13.12
CA ARG A 175 13.95 9.47 11.89
C ARG A 175 12.45 9.76 11.83
N LEU A 176 11.74 9.62 12.96
CA LEU A 176 10.29 9.76 13.06
C LEU A 176 9.76 11.08 12.44
N ARG A 177 10.48 12.20 12.59
CA ARG A 177 10.05 13.52 12.09
C ARG A 177 9.82 13.60 10.57
N ASN A 178 10.36 12.66 9.79
CA ASN A 178 10.22 12.65 8.33
C ASN A 178 9.09 11.73 7.83
N HIS A 179 8.38 11.06 8.75
CA HIS A 179 7.43 9.98 8.47
C HIS A 179 6.09 10.19 9.19
N GLY A 180 5.13 9.32 8.92
CA GLY A 180 3.97 9.14 9.79
C GLY A 180 4.41 8.52 11.11
N VAL A 181 3.88 9.01 12.22
CA VAL A 181 4.18 8.53 13.57
C VAL A 181 2.88 8.16 14.25
N PHE A 182 2.80 6.90 14.67
CA PHE A 182 1.72 6.41 15.52
C PHE A 182 2.12 6.55 16.97
N PHE A 183 1.21 7.04 17.80
CA PHE A 183 1.34 7.11 19.23
C PHE A 183 0.35 6.12 19.85
N LEU A 184 0.87 5.25 20.71
CA LEU A 184 0.18 4.11 21.29
C LEU A 184 0.09 4.32 22.80
N SER A 185 -1.07 3.99 23.37
CA SER A 185 -1.25 4.02 24.83
C SER A 185 -0.31 3.03 25.51
N HIS A 186 0.11 3.33 26.74
CA HIS A 186 0.83 2.35 27.57
C HIS A 186 -0.09 1.22 28.06
N GLU A 187 -1.38 1.51 28.20
CA GLU A 187 -2.39 0.57 28.72
C GLU A 187 -2.87 -0.40 27.63
N ALA A 188 -2.97 0.09 26.40
CA ALA A 188 -3.34 -0.67 25.19
C ALA A 188 -2.27 -0.48 24.10
N PRO A 189 -1.13 -1.19 24.18
CA PRO A 189 0.01 -0.96 23.30
C PRO A 189 -0.21 -1.36 21.84
N ASP A 190 -1.27 -2.13 21.56
CA ASP A 190 -1.65 -2.56 20.21
C ASP A 190 -2.80 -1.73 19.62
N GLU A 191 -3.32 -0.76 20.38
CA GLU A 191 -4.34 0.18 19.94
C GLU A 191 -3.74 1.54 19.58
N LEU A 192 -4.13 2.05 18.42
CA LEU A 192 -3.73 3.37 17.96
C LEU A 192 -4.50 4.45 18.74
N ASP A 193 -3.78 5.27 19.51
CA ASP A 193 -4.38 6.44 20.19
C ASP A 193 -4.44 7.62 19.21
N MET A 194 -3.32 7.93 18.56
CA MET A 194 -3.27 9.01 17.55
C MET A 194 -2.15 8.84 16.53
N MET A 195 -2.30 9.50 15.38
CA MET A 195 -1.28 9.57 14.34
C MET A 195 -0.95 11.03 14.02
N LEU A 196 0.33 11.35 13.85
CA LEU A 196 0.76 12.62 13.28
C LEU A 196 1.60 12.39 12.03
N GLN A 197 1.35 13.21 11.01
CA GLN A 197 2.10 13.17 9.77
C GLN A 197 3.26 14.14 9.80
N LYS A 198 4.50 13.61 9.79
CA LYS A 198 5.76 14.37 9.84
C LYS A 198 5.80 15.37 11.02
N PRO A 199 5.56 14.91 12.25
CA PRO A 199 5.58 15.78 13.42
C PRO A 199 7.00 16.34 13.66
N SER A 200 7.07 17.52 14.24
CA SER A 200 8.32 18.09 14.75
C SER A 200 8.85 17.28 15.94
N ILE A 201 10.14 17.39 16.21
CA ILE A 201 10.78 16.77 17.39
C ILE A 201 10.09 17.21 18.69
N ARG A 202 9.67 18.48 18.76
CA ARG A 202 8.92 19.02 19.91
C ARG A 202 7.59 18.30 20.10
N GLU A 203 6.80 18.14 19.04
CA GLU A 203 5.53 17.41 19.10
C GLU A 203 5.77 15.95 19.51
N ILE A 204 6.76 15.27 18.92
CA ILE A 204 7.09 13.90 19.31
C ILE A 204 7.38 13.82 20.81
N HIS A 205 8.27 14.68 21.34
CA HIS A 205 8.59 14.67 22.77
C HIS A 205 7.37 14.94 23.67
N GLU A 206 6.52 15.89 23.28
CA GLU A 206 5.28 16.23 23.99
C GLU A 206 4.35 15.02 24.11
N TYR A 207 4.13 14.30 23.01
CA TYR A 207 3.23 13.14 23.01
C TYR A 207 3.87 11.87 23.59
N THR A 208 5.19 11.72 23.54
CA THR A 208 5.90 10.54 24.11
C THR A 208 5.92 10.50 25.64
N ALA A 209 5.55 11.59 26.32
CA ALA A 209 5.55 11.63 27.79
C ALA A 209 4.72 10.50 28.42
N ASN A 210 3.60 10.12 27.78
CA ASN A 210 2.68 9.10 28.26
C ASN A 210 2.34 8.03 27.19
N ARG A 211 3.11 7.99 26.10
CA ARG A 211 2.80 7.13 24.95
C ARG A 211 4.06 6.56 24.34
N ARG A 212 3.92 5.40 23.72
CA ARG A 212 4.96 4.84 22.85
C ARG A 212 4.76 5.41 21.45
N CYS A 213 5.84 5.84 20.80
CA CYS A 213 5.79 6.23 19.40
C CYS A 213 6.44 5.17 18.50
N VAL A 214 5.83 4.88 17.36
CA VAL A 214 6.36 3.98 16.31
C VAL A 214 6.18 4.63 14.94
N MET A 215 7.05 4.26 14.00
CA MET A 215 7.04 4.80 12.64
C MET A 215 6.09 4.02 11.75
N ASP A 216 5.21 4.72 11.05
CA ASP A 216 4.41 4.16 9.95
C ASP A 216 5.34 3.71 8.81
N ILE A 217 5.19 2.43 8.40
CA ILE A 217 5.92 1.89 7.24
C ILE A 217 5.14 2.03 5.94
N GLY A 218 3.94 2.63 5.99
CA GLY A 218 3.07 2.82 4.85
C GLY A 218 2.47 1.52 4.36
N LEU A 219 2.14 0.59 5.28
CA LEU A 219 1.42 -0.65 5.01
C LEU A 219 0.18 -0.74 5.93
N TRP A 220 -1.01 -0.71 5.33
CA TRP A 220 -2.28 -0.57 6.01
C TRP A 220 -3.25 -1.62 5.49
N LEU A 221 -4.00 -2.26 6.37
CA LEU A 221 -5.01 -3.25 6.03
C LEU A 221 -6.37 -2.74 6.52
N LEU A 222 -7.34 -2.67 5.61
CA LEU A 222 -8.64 -2.01 5.80
C LEU A 222 -9.77 -3.02 5.65
N SER A 223 -10.76 -2.89 6.52
CA SER A 223 -12.02 -3.62 6.41
C SER A 223 -12.87 -3.07 5.29
N ASP A 224 -13.82 -3.87 4.81
CA ASP A 224 -14.81 -3.43 3.82
C ASP A 224 -15.60 -2.21 4.31
N ARG A 225 -15.81 -2.08 5.64
CA ARG A 225 -16.45 -0.92 6.28
C ARG A 225 -15.54 0.31 6.38
N ALA A 226 -14.22 0.13 6.42
CA ALA A 226 -13.26 1.22 6.54
C ALA A 226 -12.95 1.89 5.19
N VAL A 227 -13.16 1.16 4.08
CA VAL A 227 -13.03 1.65 2.70
C VAL A 227 -14.20 2.55 2.33
#